data_AF-A0A370F707-F1
#
_entry.id   AF-A0A370F707-F1
#
_cell.length_a   1.000
_cell.length_b   1.000
_cell.length_c   1.000
_cell.angle_alpha   90.00
_cell.angle_beta   90.00
_cell.angle_gamma   90.00
#
_symmetry.space_group_name_H-M   'P 1'
#
loop_
_entity.id
_entity.type
_entity.pdbx_description
1 polymer ?
#
loop_
_entity_poly.entity_id
_entity_poly.type
_entity_poly.pdbx_seq_one_letter_code
_entity_poly.pdbx_strand_id
1 'polypeptide(L)' 'VVLVTHDPGAAEALNPERVILLPDGQEDHWSQEYLELIQLA' A
#
# COMPACT_ATOMS: atom_id res chain seq x y z
N VAL A 1 8.75 -9.22 4.56
CA VAL A 1 9.36 -7.87 4.73
C VAL A 1 8.22 -6.87 4.83
N VAL A 2 8.39 -5.79 5.59
CA VAL A 2 7.38 -4.72 5.66
C VAL A 2 8.02 -3.46 5.12
N LEU A 3 7.37 -2.81 4.16
CA LEU A 3 7.74 -1.52 3.62
C LEU A 3 6.67 -0.51 4.05
N VAL A 4 7.11 0.66 4.51
CA VAL A 4 6.24 1.80 4.77
C VAL A 4 6.69 2.92 3.84
N THR A 5 5.82 3.31 2.92
CA THR A 5 6.14 4.30 1.89
C THR A 5 4.87 5.01 1.42
N HIS A 6 5.04 6.26 0.98
CA HIS A 6 4.03 7.02 0.23
C HIS A 6 4.40 7.13 -1.26
N ASP A 7 5.43 6.40 -1.71
CA ASP A 7 5.81 6.33 -3.12
C ASP A 7 5.07 5.16 -3.81
N PRO A 8 4.21 5.43 -4.81
CA PRO A 8 3.48 4.40 -5.54
C PRO A 8 4.41 3.48 -6.34
N GLY A 9 5.52 3.98 -6.89
CA GLY A 9 6.48 3.15 -7.63
C GLY A 9 7.19 2.15 -6.73
N ALA A 10 7.46 2.52 -5.47
CA ALA A 10 8.00 1.61 -4.49
C ALA A 10 6.99 0.52 -4.07
N ALA A 11 5.70 0.86 -3.97
CA ALA A 11 4.63 -0.10 -3.70
C ALA A 11 4.43 -1.10 -4.84
N GLU A 12 4.43 -0.62 -6.10
CA GLU A 12 4.37 -1.47 -7.30
C GLU A 12 5.57 -2.42 -7.38
N ALA A 13 6.79 -1.90 -7.17
CA ALA A 13 8.01 -2.68 -7.22
C ALA A 13 8.06 -3.78 -6.13
N LEU A 14 7.43 -3.53 -4.98
CA LEU A 14 7.32 -4.52 -3.91
C LEU A 14 6.36 -5.66 -4.25
N ASN A 15 5.32 -5.38 -5.05
CA ASN A 15 4.23 -6.31 -5.39
C ASN A 15 3.74 -7.14 -4.17
N PRO A 16 3.21 -6.46 -3.13
CA PRO A 16 2.87 -7.12 -1.88
C PRO A 16 1.63 -8.03 -2.03
N GLU A 17 1.48 -8.99 -1.12
CA GLU A 17 0.27 -9.81 -1.04
C GLU A 17 -0.84 -9.12 -0.22
N ARG A 18 -0.45 -8.26 0.73
CA ARG A 18 -1.33 -7.63 1.71
C ARG A 18 -0.89 -6.21 2.03
N VAL A 19 -1.84 -5.39 2.44
CA VAL A 19 -1.63 -4.00 2.87
C VAL A 19 -2.21 -3.75 4.24
N ILE A 20 -1.74 -2.70 4.91
CA ILE A 20 -2.27 -2.20 6.17
C ILE A 20 -2.63 -0.73 5.97
N LEU A 21 -3.91 -0.40 6.16
CA LEU A 21 -4.44 0.95 6.10
C LEU A 21 -4.28 1.62 7.46
N LEU A 22 -3.62 2.78 7.46
CA LEU A 22 -3.37 3.59 8.66
C LEU A 22 -4.27 4.84 8.65
N PRO A 23 -4.65 5.37 9.82
CA PRO A 23 -4.20 4.99 11.17
C PRO A 23 -4.94 3.78 11.77
N ASP A 24 -6.00 3.30 11.13
CA ASP A 24 -6.93 2.34 11.74
C ASP A 24 -6.35 0.91 11.87
N GLY A 25 -5.23 0.62 11.19
CA GLY A 25 -4.55 -0.67 11.25
C GLY A 25 -5.31 -1.79 10.53
N GLN A 26 -6.19 -1.45 9.60
CA GLN A 26 -6.98 -2.44 8.87
C GLN A 26 -6.13 -3.15 7.82
N GLU A 27 -6.08 -4.48 7.89
CA GLU A 27 -5.37 -5.29 6.90
C GLU A 27 -6.30 -5.72 5.76
N ASP A 28 -5.79 -5.70 4.53
CA ASP A 28 -6.51 -6.19 3.35
C ASP A 28 -5.55 -6.88 2.36
N HIS A 29 -6.10 -7.54 1.34
CA HIS A 29 -5.34 -8.03 0.19
C HIS A 29 -4.92 -6.88 -0.71
N TRP A 30 -3.74 -6.98 -1.31
CA TRP A 30 -3.28 -5.99 -2.27
C TRP A 30 -4.17 -5.96 -3.52
N SER A 31 -4.45 -4.74 -3.98
CA SER A 31 -5.10 -4.42 -5.25
C SER A 31 -4.45 -3.17 -5.83
N GLN A 32 -4.37 -3.06 -7.16
CA GLN A 32 -3.86 -1.86 -7.83
C GLN A 32 -4.69 -0.60 -7.52
N GLU A 33 -5.94 -0.77 -7.08
CA GLU A 33 -6.81 0.34 -6.66
C GLU A 33 -6.21 1.16 -5.51
N TYR A 34 -5.36 0.56 -4.67
CA TYR A 34 -4.68 1.29 -3.59
C TYR A 34 -3.61 2.26 -4.08
N LEU A 35 -3.17 2.19 -5.34
CA LEU A 35 -2.19 3.13 -5.88
C LEU A 35 -2.77 4.55 -5.97
N GLU A 36 -4.05 4.66 -6.30
CA GLU A 36 -4.76 5.95 -6.28
C GLU A 36 -4.80 6.51 -4.86
N LEU A 37 -5.06 5.67 -3.87
CA LEU A 37 -5.05 6.07 -2.45
C LEU A 37 -3.67 6.56 -1.99
N ILE A 38 -2.59 5.87 -2.39
CA ILE A 38 -1.21 6.25 -2.05
C ILE A 38 -0.85 7.63 -2.65
N GLN A 39 -1.30 7.92 -3.88
CA GLN A 39 -1.02 9.20 -4.56
C GLN A 39 -1.76 10.39 -3.96
N LEU A 40 -2.87 10.17 -3.23
CA LEU A 40 -3.66 11.22 -2.60
C LEU A 40 -3.16 11.60 -1.20
N ALA A 41 -2.28 10.78 -0.61
CA ALA A 41 -1.78 10.93 0.75
C ALA A 41 -0.54 11.83 0.86
#